data_AF-A0A0R1UJ02-F1
#
_entry.id   AF-A0A0R1UJ02-F1
#
_cell.length_a   1.000
_cell.length_b   1.000
_cell.length_c   1.000
_cell.angle_alpha   90.00
_cell.angle_beta   90.00
_cell.angle_gamma   90.00
#
_symmetry.space_group_name_H-M   'P 1'
#
loop_
_entity.id
_entity.type
_entity.pdbx_description
1 polymer ?
#
loop_
_entity_poly.entity_id
_entity_poly.type
_entity_poly.pdbx_seq_one_letter_code
_entity_poly.pdbx_strand_id
1 'polypeptide(L)'
;MEEEQGFDLNDFLKKMQLESSVSAYDYGTRMPLVSEGVVTLFSGERRRMRERQSHFELFSSDGRYYFAHDLDQGHLQNVLVDILNTDTLPDPIEPYNPDFNFVMQLIKWVAPMGYSVVGVHQEPYDAWDVLADDALLGVLFEEREDEGPAPMIVESEGGSKFMVDQNDVPFMYRTKVGSKIMLDQEAYYSVLDRSGQALFRDLTKKMLIPVLWSLLLGVDIFAIKALFCYPNLSADLLAEADVTLYRNYCSEPRVVQSAADLRDIEHLPVVKDEPHLDSSYRFHGYEGQGTYGGQIPNDDMLTVMNWMRRDQPLEFAATDRRLTEWVLALASSQGLSIDRYLRRQVSFALVHDFEVADSNIVGVNARERLPRLRYPIISVFDVIDDQDETLVQTDLPFDELLTYLIQAAPEKAVEMLKTQP
;
A
#
# COMPACT_ATOMS: atom_id res chain seq x y z
N MET A 1 46.31 -19.55 19.17
CA MET A 1 44.96 -19.21 19.64
C MET A 1 44.94 -17.71 19.75
N GLU A 2 44.72 -17.06 18.61
CA GLU A 2 44.31 -15.66 18.62
C GLU A 2 42.86 -15.68 19.10
N GLU A 3 42.57 -14.96 20.18
CA GLU A 3 41.20 -14.64 20.55
C GLU A 3 40.63 -13.81 19.40
N GLU A 4 39.69 -14.38 18.63
CA GLU A 4 38.78 -13.56 17.83
C GLU A 4 38.11 -12.60 18.81
N GLN A 5 38.49 -11.32 18.76
CA GLN A 5 37.73 -10.27 19.42
C GLN A 5 36.32 -10.34 18.85
N GLY A 6 35.40 -10.85 19.66
CA GLY A 6 33.98 -10.90 19.32
C GLY A 6 33.54 -9.51 18.90
N PHE A 7 33.23 -9.37 17.62
CA PHE A 7 32.76 -8.15 17.04
C PHE A 7 31.37 -7.82 17.62
N ASP A 8 31.20 -6.63 18.20
CA ASP A 8 29.92 -6.18 18.77
C ASP A 8 29.09 -5.51 17.67
N LEU A 9 28.16 -6.28 17.10
CA LEU A 9 27.20 -5.83 16.10
C LEU A 9 26.42 -4.59 16.54
N ASN A 10 26.03 -4.52 17.82
CA ASN A 10 25.21 -3.42 18.32
C ASN A 10 26.01 -2.12 18.37
N ASP A 11 27.28 -2.19 18.76
CA ASP A 11 28.18 -1.03 18.76
C ASP A 11 28.48 -0.55 17.34
N PHE A 12 28.59 -1.47 16.38
CA PHE A 12 28.74 -1.10 14.97
C PHE A 12 27.51 -0.39 14.41
N LEU A 13 26.30 -0.94 14.59
CA LEU A 13 25.07 -0.30 14.13
C LEU A 13 24.94 1.12 14.72
N LYS A 14 25.25 1.29 16.01
CA LYS A 14 25.31 2.60 16.66
C LYS A 14 26.36 3.53 16.04
N LYS A 15 27.58 3.04 15.78
CA LYS A 15 28.67 3.82 15.15
C LYS A 15 28.25 4.32 13.76
N MET A 16 27.55 3.48 13.00
CA MET A 16 27.05 3.79 11.66
C MET A 16 25.72 4.55 11.66
N GLN A 17 25.14 4.83 12.83
CA GLN A 17 23.83 5.47 12.99
C GLN A 17 22.71 4.73 12.25
N LEU A 18 22.81 3.39 12.25
CA LEU A 18 21.80 2.49 11.71
C LEU A 18 20.86 2.02 12.81
N GLU A 19 19.60 1.97 12.45
CA GLU A 19 18.50 1.36 13.17
C GLU A 19 18.01 0.14 12.41
N SER A 20 17.34 -0.77 13.13
CA SER A 20 16.72 -1.94 12.53
C SER A 20 15.30 -2.13 13.04
N SER A 21 14.42 -2.55 12.14
CA SER A 21 13.08 -3.02 12.48
C SER A 21 13.00 -4.53 12.25
N VAL A 22 12.07 -5.17 12.93
CA VAL A 22 11.69 -6.56 12.67
C VAL A 22 10.18 -6.65 12.52
N SER A 23 9.77 -7.20 11.38
CA SER A 23 8.39 -7.57 11.08
C SER A 23 8.26 -9.08 11.15
N ALA A 24 7.36 -9.58 11.98
CA ALA A 24 7.02 -11.00 11.97
C ALA A 24 5.74 -11.21 11.17
N TYR A 25 5.71 -12.26 10.37
CA TYR A 25 4.59 -12.59 9.51
C TYR A 25 4.20 -14.05 9.64
N ASP A 26 2.89 -14.30 9.57
CA ASP A 26 2.31 -15.61 9.39
C ASP A 26 2.02 -15.84 7.89
N TYR A 27 2.46 -16.99 7.38
CA TYR A 27 2.39 -17.37 5.97
C TYR A 27 1.46 -18.56 5.76
N GLY A 28 0.66 -18.45 4.69
CA GLY A 28 -0.10 -19.54 4.09
C GLY A 28 0.78 -20.43 3.21
N THR A 29 0.19 -21.52 2.71
CA THR A 29 0.89 -22.45 1.82
C THR A 29 1.13 -21.83 0.44
N ARG A 30 2.38 -21.91 -0.05
CA ARG A 30 2.78 -21.57 -1.42
C ARG A 30 2.03 -22.40 -2.46
N MET A 31 1.62 -21.76 -3.55
CA MET A 31 0.94 -22.40 -4.65
C MET A 31 1.33 -21.79 -6.00
N PRO A 32 1.64 -22.61 -7.00
CA PRO A 32 1.89 -22.12 -8.33
C PRO A 32 0.62 -21.51 -8.90
N LEU A 33 0.76 -20.31 -9.47
CA LEU A 33 -0.23 -19.73 -10.33
C LEU A 33 -0.14 -20.40 -11.71
N VAL A 34 -1.28 -20.89 -12.20
CA VAL A 34 -1.40 -21.51 -13.51
C VAL A 34 -2.68 -21.01 -14.19
N SER A 35 -2.66 -20.86 -15.51
CA SER A 35 -3.75 -20.18 -16.24
C SER A 35 -5.11 -20.85 -16.06
N GLU A 36 -5.16 -22.18 -16.00
CA GLU A 36 -6.40 -22.97 -15.79
C GLU A 36 -6.67 -23.26 -14.30
N GLY A 37 -5.95 -22.60 -13.39
CA GLY A 37 -6.02 -22.80 -11.95
C GLY A 37 -7.27 -22.22 -11.29
N VAL A 38 -7.58 -22.76 -10.11
CA VAL A 38 -8.61 -22.20 -9.20
C VAL A 38 -8.06 -20.98 -8.46
N VAL A 39 -6.75 -20.95 -8.20
CA VAL A 39 -6.04 -19.84 -7.55
C VAL A 39 -5.74 -18.76 -8.58
N THR A 40 -6.17 -17.53 -8.29
CA THR A 40 -5.87 -16.30 -9.03
C THR A 40 -5.08 -15.33 -8.16
N LEU A 41 -4.59 -14.22 -8.74
CA LEU A 41 -3.86 -13.16 -8.02
C LEU A 41 -4.59 -12.70 -6.75
N PHE A 42 -5.91 -12.51 -6.83
CA PHE A 42 -6.72 -11.96 -5.72
C PHE A 42 -7.71 -12.95 -5.10
N SER A 43 -7.60 -14.24 -5.40
CA SER A 43 -8.49 -15.28 -4.85
C SER A 43 -8.53 -15.29 -3.30
N GLY A 44 -9.71 -15.08 -2.72
CA GLY A 44 -9.94 -14.94 -1.26
C GLY A 44 -9.94 -16.24 -0.45
N GLU A 45 -9.13 -17.22 -0.85
CA GLU A 45 -9.11 -18.54 -0.23
C GLU A 45 -8.68 -18.47 1.24
N ARG A 46 -9.57 -18.82 2.18
CA ARG A 46 -9.24 -18.82 3.61
C ARG A 46 -8.39 -20.03 3.98
N ARG A 47 -7.09 -19.96 3.72
CA ARG A 47 -6.12 -21.00 4.07
C ARG A 47 -5.55 -20.76 5.46
N ARG A 48 -5.23 -21.85 6.15
CA ARG A 48 -4.55 -21.79 7.45
C ARG A 48 -3.12 -21.29 7.24
N MET A 49 -2.75 -20.20 7.90
CA MET A 49 -1.36 -19.77 8.01
C MET A 49 -0.66 -20.67 9.03
N ARG A 50 0.51 -21.20 8.66
CA ARG A 50 1.19 -22.25 9.42
C ARG A 50 2.66 -21.97 9.66
N GLU A 51 3.27 -21.18 8.79
CA GLU A 51 4.68 -20.82 8.88
C GLU A 51 4.78 -19.41 9.44
N ARG A 52 5.75 -19.19 10.33
CA ARG A 52 6.03 -17.86 10.87
C ARG A 52 7.47 -17.52 10.55
N GLN A 53 7.67 -16.36 9.92
CA GLN A 53 9.00 -15.87 9.56
C GLN A 53 9.16 -14.43 10.03
N SER A 54 10.41 -14.03 10.24
CA SER A 54 10.77 -12.67 10.66
C SER A 54 11.66 -12.05 9.60
N HIS A 55 11.38 -10.80 9.32
CA HIS A 55 11.98 -10.01 8.26
C HIS A 55 12.52 -8.73 8.86
N PHE A 56 13.71 -8.36 8.43
CA PHE A 56 14.45 -7.23 8.99
C PHE A 56 14.62 -6.14 7.94
N GLU A 57 14.55 -4.91 8.41
CA GLU A 57 14.92 -3.72 7.65
C GLU A 57 16.10 -3.04 8.35
N LEU A 58 16.93 -2.36 7.56
CA LEU A 58 18.03 -1.52 8.04
C LEU A 58 17.88 -0.13 7.44
N PHE A 59 17.84 0.88 8.31
CA PHE A 59 17.64 2.27 7.93
C PHE A 59 18.45 3.20 8.84
N SER A 60 18.77 4.40 8.38
CA SER A 60 19.42 5.42 9.21
C SER A 60 18.43 6.16 10.09
N SER A 61 18.94 6.83 11.13
CA SER A 61 18.13 7.67 12.02
C SER A 61 17.37 8.82 11.32
N ASP A 62 17.76 9.21 10.10
CA ASP A 62 17.03 10.19 9.28
C ASP A 62 15.97 9.55 8.36
N GLY A 63 15.74 8.24 8.49
CA GLY A 63 14.67 7.51 7.82
C GLY A 63 15.02 6.96 6.44
N ARG A 64 16.29 7.02 6.00
CA ARG A 64 16.70 6.44 4.73
C ARG A 64 16.94 4.95 4.89
N TYR A 65 16.36 4.15 4.01
CA TYR A 65 16.55 2.71 4.04
C TYR A 65 17.83 2.35 3.29
N TYR A 66 18.56 1.36 3.80
CA TYR A 66 19.66 0.71 3.10
C TYR A 66 19.21 -0.68 2.64
N PHE A 67 18.35 -1.30 3.44
CA PHE A 67 17.69 -2.56 3.13
C PHE A 67 16.25 -2.43 3.60
N ALA A 68 15.36 -2.26 2.64
CA ALA A 68 13.97 -1.89 2.86
C ALA A 68 13.03 -3.09 2.90
N HIS A 69 13.45 -4.25 2.36
CA HIS A 69 12.55 -5.38 2.17
C HIS A 69 13.16 -6.68 2.64
N ASP A 70 12.46 -7.27 3.62
CA ASP A 70 12.30 -8.69 3.81
C ASP A 70 13.58 -9.54 3.90
N LEU A 71 14.67 -8.96 4.43
CA LEU A 71 15.85 -9.73 4.82
C LEU A 71 15.43 -10.75 5.88
N ASP A 72 15.49 -12.03 5.56
CA ASP A 72 15.48 -13.04 6.61
C ASP A 72 16.76 -12.91 7.47
N GLN A 73 16.78 -13.64 8.59
CA GLN A 73 17.91 -13.58 9.52
C GLN A 73 19.26 -13.96 8.89
N GLY A 74 19.29 -14.90 7.95
CA GLY A 74 20.52 -15.32 7.27
C GLY A 74 21.00 -14.26 6.28
N HIS A 75 20.08 -13.67 5.52
CA HIS A 75 20.37 -12.56 4.62
C HIS A 75 20.86 -11.33 5.40
N LEU A 76 20.22 -10.99 6.51
CA LEU A 76 20.67 -9.92 7.40
C LEU A 76 22.11 -10.18 7.89
N GLN A 77 22.42 -11.40 8.33
CA GLN A 77 23.78 -11.75 8.76
C GLN A 77 24.80 -11.55 7.65
N ASN A 78 24.53 -12.04 6.45
CA ASN A 78 25.44 -11.90 5.31
C ASN A 78 25.65 -10.41 4.95
N VAL A 79 24.57 -9.64 4.88
CA VAL A 79 24.61 -8.19 4.62
C VAL A 79 25.46 -7.46 5.67
N LEU A 80 25.25 -7.77 6.94
CA LEU A 80 26.03 -7.15 8.02
C LEU A 80 27.50 -7.53 7.92
N VAL A 81 27.83 -8.80 7.66
CA VAL A 81 29.22 -9.25 7.46
C VAL A 81 29.87 -8.51 6.28
N ASP A 82 29.17 -8.31 5.17
CA ASP A 82 29.70 -7.61 4.01
C ASP A 82 29.95 -6.12 4.28
N ILE A 83 29.01 -5.44 4.95
CA ILE A 83 29.18 -4.05 5.39
C ILE A 83 30.38 -3.94 6.34
N LEU A 84 30.56 -4.91 7.24
CA LEU A 84 31.67 -4.92 8.17
C LEU A 84 33.03 -5.10 7.51
N ASN A 85 33.10 -5.98 6.52
CA ASN A 85 34.32 -6.23 5.78
C ASN A 85 34.71 -5.03 4.90
N THR A 86 33.75 -4.21 4.49
CA THR A 86 33.97 -3.08 3.57
C THR A 86 33.98 -1.71 4.25
N ASP A 87 33.52 -1.60 5.50
CA ASP A 87 33.27 -0.35 6.26
C ASP A 87 32.51 0.69 5.42
N THR A 88 31.68 0.23 4.48
CA THR A 88 30.97 1.06 3.50
C THR A 88 29.51 0.63 3.46
N LEU A 89 28.61 1.60 3.64
CA LEU A 89 27.18 1.37 3.42
C LEU A 89 26.87 1.46 1.92
N PRO A 90 25.92 0.64 1.41
CA PRO A 90 25.40 0.86 0.08
C PRO A 90 24.73 2.24 -0.02
N ASP A 91 24.50 2.70 -1.24
CA ASP A 91 23.68 3.90 -1.44
C ASP A 91 22.29 3.65 -0.84
N PRO A 92 21.72 4.64 -0.11
CA PRO A 92 20.39 4.49 0.43
C PRO A 92 19.38 4.23 -0.69
N ILE A 93 18.45 3.33 -0.43
CA ILE A 93 17.32 3.02 -1.29
C ILE A 93 16.07 3.72 -0.76
N GLU A 94 15.24 4.19 -1.68
CA GLU A 94 13.88 4.57 -1.34
C GLU A 94 13.04 3.28 -1.33
N PRO A 95 12.39 2.92 -0.22
CA PRO A 95 11.44 1.82 -0.21
C PRO A 95 10.38 2.11 -1.29
N TYR A 96 10.29 1.22 -2.27
CA TYR A 96 9.28 1.28 -3.33
C TYR A 96 9.25 2.56 -4.17
N ASN A 97 10.32 2.81 -4.93
CA ASN A 97 10.25 3.77 -6.03
C ASN A 97 9.89 3.04 -7.34
N PRO A 98 8.64 3.10 -7.84
CA PRO A 98 8.31 2.52 -9.13
C PRO A 98 9.17 3.17 -10.21
N ASP A 99 9.60 2.43 -11.24
CA ASP A 99 10.38 3.02 -12.32
C ASP A 99 9.58 4.12 -13.02
N PHE A 100 9.86 5.38 -12.66
CA PHE A 100 9.16 6.54 -13.20
C PHE A 100 9.30 6.67 -14.70
N ASN A 101 10.35 6.12 -15.32
CA ASN A 101 10.42 6.08 -16.78
C ASN A 101 9.34 5.15 -17.35
N PHE A 102 9.14 4.00 -16.71
CA PHE A 102 8.07 3.08 -17.09
C PHE A 102 6.68 3.64 -16.79
N VAL A 103 6.46 4.25 -15.61
CA VAL A 103 5.21 4.97 -15.30
C VAL A 103 4.91 6.01 -16.39
N MET A 104 5.92 6.78 -16.82
CA MET A 104 5.76 7.74 -17.91
C MET A 104 5.43 7.10 -19.26
N GLN A 105 5.92 5.89 -19.54
CA GLN A 105 5.51 5.15 -20.73
C GLN A 105 4.04 4.74 -20.65
N LEU A 106 3.57 4.24 -19.50
CA LEU A 106 2.17 3.93 -19.28
C LEU A 106 1.28 5.17 -19.48
N ILE A 107 1.67 6.30 -18.89
CA ILE A 107 0.98 7.60 -19.05
C ILE A 107 0.85 7.96 -20.54
N LYS A 108 1.93 7.80 -21.32
CA LYS A 108 1.93 8.05 -22.76
C LYS A 108 1.04 7.07 -23.54
N TRP A 109 0.91 5.82 -23.11
CA TRP A 109 0.06 4.83 -23.76
C TRP A 109 -1.43 4.99 -23.45
N VAL A 110 -1.78 5.45 -22.24
CA VAL A 110 -3.18 5.74 -21.89
C VAL A 110 -3.68 7.07 -22.48
N ALA A 111 -2.77 8.00 -22.82
CA ALA A 111 -3.13 9.31 -23.35
C ALA A 111 -3.96 9.25 -24.65
N PRO A 112 -3.65 8.42 -25.66
CA PRO A 112 -4.51 8.22 -26.84
C PRO A 112 -5.92 7.69 -26.50
N MET A 113 -6.08 6.93 -25.42
CA MET A 113 -7.40 6.50 -24.94
C MET A 113 -8.19 7.67 -24.35
N GLY A 114 -7.52 8.79 -24.06
CA GLY A 114 -8.11 10.00 -23.53
C GLY A 114 -7.90 10.21 -22.04
N TYR A 115 -6.99 9.45 -21.44
CA TYR A 115 -6.69 9.58 -20.03
C TYR A 115 -5.49 10.52 -19.80
N SER A 116 -5.50 11.23 -18.69
CA SER A 116 -4.37 12.04 -18.24
C SER A 116 -4.11 11.82 -16.76
N VAL A 117 -2.87 11.99 -16.33
CA VAL A 117 -2.48 11.84 -14.92
C VAL A 117 -2.13 13.21 -14.36
N VAL A 118 -2.72 13.54 -13.23
CA VAL A 118 -2.43 14.75 -12.46
C VAL A 118 -1.97 14.36 -11.07
N GLY A 119 -1.04 15.12 -10.50
CA GLY A 119 -0.58 14.94 -9.14
C GLY A 119 -0.82 16.17 -8.27
N VAL A 120 -0.99 15.93 -6.99
CA VAL A 120 -1.15 16.93 -5.94
C VAL A 120 -0.33 16.54 -4.72
N HIS A 121 0.21 17.54 -4.02
CA HIS A 121 0.74 17.37 -2.67
C HIS A 121 -0.39 17.62 -1.67
N GLN A 122 -0.59 16.72 -0.71
CA GLN A 122 -1.60 16.88 0.33
C GLN A 122 -0.96 17.15 1.69
N GLU A 123 -1.43 18.18 2.39
CA GLU A 123 -1.12 18.45 3.80
C GLU A 123 -2.39 18.25 4.66
N PRO A 124 -2.31 17.48 5.74
CA PRO A 124 -3.45 17.22 6.61
C PRO A 124 -3.96 18.50 7.30
N TYR A 125 -5.28 18.72 7.26
CA TYR A 125 -5.94 19.86 7.90
C TYR A 125 -6.81 19.45 9.09
N ASP A 126 -7.67 18.44 8.90
CA ASP A 126 -8.63 18.02 9.91
C ASP A 126 -8.97 16.53 9.79
N ALA A 127 -9.39 15.93 10.90
CA ALA A 127 -9.78 14.52 10.96
C ALA A 127 -11.06 14.34 11.79
N TRP A 128 -11.95 13.49 11.29
CA TRP A 128 -13.26 13.22 11.89
C TRP A 128 -13.47 11.72 11.95
N ASP A 129 -13.46 11.17 13.17
CA ASP A 129 -13.66 9.75 13.39
C ASP A 129 -15.16 9.44 13.40
N VAL A 130 -15.54 8.40 12.67
CA VAL A 130 -16.92 7.93 12.55
C VAL A 130 -17.33 7.23 13.84
N LEU A 131 -18.48 7.63 14.38
CA LEU A 131 -19.03 7.07 15.62
C LEU A 131 -19.77 5.74 15.38
N ALA A 132 -20.42 5.61 14.22
CA ALA A 132 -21.15 4.41 13.83
C ALA A 132 -21.31 4.33 12.29
N ASP A 133 -20.97 3.17 11.73
CA ASP A 133 -21.06 2.88 10.30
C ASP A 133 -22.48 3.03 9.74
N ASP A 134 -23.51 2.62 10.50
CA ASP A 134 -24.91 2.76 10.11
C ASP A 134 -25.34 4.21 9.98
N ALA A 135 -24.86 5.07 10.89
CA ALA A 135 -25.17 6.49 10.87
C ALA A 135 -24.47 7.18 9.68
N LEU A 136 -23.19 6.85 9.44
CA LEU A 136 -22.46 7.32 8.26
C LEU A 136 -23.18 6.92 6.96
N LEU A 137 -23.60 5.65 6.85
CA LEU A 137 -24.31 5.17 5.68
C LEU A 137 -25.62 5.91 5.45
N GLY A 138 -26.41 6.16 6.50
CA GLY A 138 -27.64 6.95 6.41
C GLY A 138 -27.38 8.32 5.79
N VAL A 139 -26.37 9.04 6.30
CA VAL A 139 -25.98 10.36 5.78
C VAL A 139 -25.49 10.29 4.33
N LEU A 140 -24.63 9.32 3.99
CA LEU A 140 -24.13 9.15 2.62
C LEU A 140 -25.23 8.81 1.60
N PHE A 141 -26.30 8.12 2.03
CA PHE A 141 -27.47 7.87 1.19
C PHE A 141 -28.29 9.15 0.98
N GLU A 142 -28.56 9.90 2.04
CA GLU A 142 -29.35 11.14 1.99
C GLU A 142 -28.67 12.25 1.15
N GLU A 143 -27.34 12.39 1.25
CA GLU A 143 -26.57 13.34 0.43
C GLU A 143 -26.63 13.01 -1.07
N ARG A 144 -26.71 11.72 -1.43
CA ARG A 144 -26.77 11.30 -2.84
C ARG A 144 -28.12 11.56 -3.50
N GLU A 145 -29.19 11.56 -2.72
CA GLU A 145 -30.53 11.80 -3.23
C GLU A 145 -30.79 13.30 -3.45
N ASP A 146 -29.87 14.19 -3.09
CA ASP A 146 -30.01 15.65 -3.18
C ASP A 146 -31.25 16.17 -2.40
N GLU A 147 -31.77 15.33 -1.49
CA GLU A 147 -33.01 15.54 -0.74
C GLU A 147 -32.76 16.00 0.71
N GLY A 148 -31.54 15.80 1.24
CA GLY A 148 -31.17 16.13 2.61
C GLY A 148 -30.37 17.44 2.77
N PRO A 149 -30.57 18.19 3.88
CA PRO A 149 -29.67 19.29 4.22
C PRO A 149 -28.27 18.76 4.55
N ALA A 150 -27.22 19.52 4.21
CA ALA A 150 -25.84 19.14 4.49
C ALA A 150 -25.59 18.96 6.00
N PRO A 151 -24.75 18.00 6.41
CA PRO A 151 -24.37 17.80 7.80
C PRO A 151 -23.87 19.07 8.49
N MET A 152 -24.22 19.24 9.76
CA MET A 152 -23.83 20.42 10.54
C MET A 152 -22.75 20.08 11.56
N ILE A 153 -21.87 21.05 11.83
CA ILE A 153 -20.87 20.94 12.90
C ILE A 153 -21.44 21.61 14.17
N VAL A 154 -21.56 20.84 15.24
CA VAL A 154 -21.97 21.33 16.56
C VAL A 154 -20.83 21.22 17.57
N GLU A 155 -20.78 22.15 18.51
CA GLU A 155 -19.82 22.14 19.61
C GLU A 155 -20.54 21.82 20.91
N SER A 156 -20.08 20.77 21.59
CA SER A 156 -20.58 20.38 22.92
C SER A 156 -20.10 21.33 24.01
N GLU A 157 -20.75 21.32 25.17
CA GLU A 157 -20.37 22.15 26.33
C GLU A 157 -18.92 21.91 26.81
N GLY A 158 -18.33 20.76 26.46
CA GLY A 158 -16.92 20.43 26.75
C GLY A 158 -15.91 20.88 25.70
N GLY A 159 -16.34 21.59 24.65
CA GLY A 159 -15.49 22.05 23.54
C GLY A 159 -15.18 20.98 22.48
N SER A 160 -15.71 19.76 22.62
CA SER A 160 -15.63 18.74 21.56
C SER A 160 -16.59 19.07 20.43
N LYS A 161 -16.14 18.87 19.18
CA LYS A 161 -16.93 19.13 17.97
C LYS A 161 -17.43 17.83 17.36
N PHE A 162 -18.68 17.82 16.92
CA PHE A 162 -19.35 16.68 16.30
C PHE A 162 -19.95 17.11 14.96
N MET A 163 -19.96 16.20 13.99
CA MET A 163 -20.86 16.30 12.84
C MET A 163 -22.16 15.58 13.18
N VAL A 164 -23.27 16.26 12.97
CA VAL A 164 -24.62 15.74 13.22
C VAL A 164 -25.42 15.69 11.92
N ASP A 165 -26.30 14.69 11.85
CA ASP A 165 -27.27 14.57 10.77
C ASP A 165 -28.40 15.62 10.90
N GLN A 166 -29.38 15.52 10.01
CA GLN A 166 -30.56 16.39 10.00
C GLN A 166 -31.46 16.29 11.25
N ASN A 167 -31.29 15.25 12.06
CA ASN A 167 -32.04 15.01 13.29
C ASN A 167 -31.21 15.31 14.56
N ASP A 168 -30.11 16.06 14.41
CA ASP A 168 -29.13 16.36 15.47
C ASP A 168 -28.48 15.10 16.07
N VAL A 169 -28.45 13.97 15.35
CA VAL A 169 -27.79 12.75 15.79
C VAL A 169 -26.31 12.80 15.38
N PRO A 170 -25.36 12.72 16.34
CA PRO A 170 -23.94 12.77 16.01
C PRO A 170 -23.49 11.49 15.32
N PHE A 171 -22.79 11.62 14.20
CA PHE A 171 -22.25 10.49 13.43
C PHE A 171 -20.73 10.54 13.26
N MET A 172 -20.10 11.70 13.47
CA MET A 172 -18.64 11.81 13.59
C MET A 172 -18.23 12.72 14.75
N TYR A 173 -17.03 12.51 15.27
CA TYR A 173 -16.40 13.40 16.24
C TYR A 173 -15.06 13.90 15.70
N ARG A 174 -14.74 15.17 15.98
CA ARG A 174 -13.48 15.76 15.54
C ARG A 174 -12.32 15.22 16.36
N THR A 175 -11.33 14.65 15.68
CA THR A 175 -10.10 14.17 16.29
C THR A 175 -8.98 15.18 16.09
N LYS A 176 -8.18 15.42 17.14
CA LYS A 176 -7.03 16.31 17.02
C LYS A 176 -5.98 15.67 16.12
N VAL A 177 -5.67 16.36 15.00
CA VAL A 177 -4.55 16.06 14.11
C VAL A 177 -3.27 15.87 14.93
N GLY A 178 -2.59 14.73 14.75
CA GLY A 178 -1.34 14.37 15.44
C GLY A 178 -1.46 13.65 16.79
N SER A 179 -2.68 13.40 17.31
CA SER A 179 -2.85 12.75 18.63
C SER A 179 -2.98 11.22 18.60
N LYS A 180 -3.27 10.63 17.43
CA LYS A 180 -3.43 9.17 17.24
C LYS A 180 -3.00 8.67 15.86
N ILE A 181 -3.18 9.48 14.83
CA ILE A 181 -2.94 9.12 13.44
C ILE A 181 -1.69 9.88 12.94
N MET A 182 -0.68 9.14 12.47
CA MET A 182 0.38 9.74 11.65
C MET A 182 -0.24 10.13 10.31
N LEU A 183 -0.28 11.43 10.06
CA LEU A 183 -0.78 11.98 8.81
C LEU A 183 0.43 12.51 8.05
N ASP A 184 0.93 11.70 7.14
CA ASP A 184 2.10 12.03 6.36
C ASP A 184 1.73 12.99 5.23
N GLN A 185 2.59 13.99 5.01
CA GLN A 185 2.53 14.84 3.83
C GLN A 185 2.99 13.99 2.64
N GLU A 186 2.08 13.76 1.69
CA GLU A 186 2.31 12.80 0.62
C GLU A 186 1.82 13.31 -0.74
N ALA A 187 2.48 12.79 -1.78
CA ALA A 187 2.05 12.94 -3.16
C ALA A 187 0.92 11.95 -3.49
N TYR A 188 -0.18 12.49 -3.99
CA TYR A 188 -1.31 11.73 -4.50
C TYR A 188 -1.54 12.03 -5.97
N TYR A 189 -2.09 11.05 -6.68
CA TYR A 189 -2.31 11.12 -8.12
C TYR A 189 -3.77 10.81 -8.45
N SER A 190 -4.25 11.46 -9.51
CA SER A 190 -5.57 11.21 -10.09
C SER A 190 -5.42 10.89 -11.57
N VAL A 191 -6.28 10.01 -12.08
CA VAL A 191 -6.40 9.73 -13.51
C VAL A 191 -7.70 10.33 -13.99
N LEU A 192 -7.61 11.30 -14.91
CA LEU A 192 -8.73 12.02 -15.48
C LEU A 192 -9.07 11.48 -16.87
N ASP A 193 -10.34 11.55 -17.26
CA ASP A 193 -10.79 11.27 -18.62
C ASP A 193 -10.69 12.50 -19.55
N ARG A 194 -11.22 12.39 -20.78
CA ARG A 194 -11.20 13.46 -21.79
C ARG A 194 -12.02 14.69 -21.39
N SER A 195 -13.01 14.53 -20.51
CA SER A 195 -13.83 15.62 -20.00
C SER A 195 -13.17 16.35 -18.83
N GLY A 196 -12.05 15.81 -18.31
CA GLY A 196 -11.40 16.27 -17.09
C GLY A 196 -12.02 15.68 -15.82
N GLN A 197 -12.96 14.73 -15.95
CA GLN A 197 -13.54 14.04 -14.80
C GLN A 197 -12.52 13.05 -14.24
N ALA A 198 -12.30 13.08 -12.93
CA ALA A 198 -11.44 12.12 -12.26
C ALA A 198 -12.13 10.75 -12.19
N LEU A 199 -11.53 9.76 -12.86
CA LEU A 199 -11.95 8.36 -12.78
C LEU A 199 -11.36 7.68 -11.56
N PHE A 200 -10.14 8.06 -11.20
CA PHE A 200 -9.42 7.63 -10.00
C PHE A 200 -8.87 8.86 -9.30
N ARG A 201 -8.94 8.88 -7.98
CA ARG A 201 -8.43 9.93 -7.10
C ARG A 201 -7.65 9.31 -5.96
N ASP A 202 -6.80 10.11 -5.32
CA ASP A 202 -6.01 9.74 -4.14
C ASP A 202 -5.19 8.45 -4.32
N LEU A 203 -4.70 8.22 -5.53
CA LEU A 203 -3.77 7.13 -5.80
C LEU A 203 -2.41 7.47 -5.24
N THR A 204 -1.86 6.61 -4.39
CA THR A 204 -0.43 6.67 -4.02
C THR A 204 0.46 6.24 -5.19
N LYS A 205 1.76 6.58 -5.17
CA LYS A 205 2.74 6.23 -6.23
C LYS A 205 2.67 4.74 -6.64
N LYS A 206 2.57 3.83 -5.66
CA LYS A 206 2.49 2.37 -5.88
C LYS A 206 1.26 1.91 -6.69
N MET A 207 0.17 2.67 -6.65
CA MET A 207 -1.07 2.31 -7.35
C MET A 207 -1.07 2.72 -8.82
N LEU A 208 -0.15 3.60 -9.24
CA LEU A 208 -0.11 4.09 -10.62
C LEU A 208 0.10 2.97 -11.64
N ILE A 209 1.06 2.07 -11.41
CA ILE A 209 1.35 0.98 -12.36
C ILE A 209 0.15 0.04 -12.49
N PRO A 210 -0.40 -0.57 -11.41
CA PRO A 210 -1.58 -1.43 -11.50
C PRO A 210 -2.78 -0.77 -12.17
N VAL A 211 -3.08 0.49 -11.84
CA VAL A 211 -4.23 1.22 -12.39
C VAL A 211 -4.05 1.52 -13.88
N LEU A 212 -2.92 2.13 -14.26
CA LEU A 212 -2.65 2.51 -15.65
C LEU A 212 -2.53 1.28 -16.55
N TRP A 213 -1.88 0.23 -16.06
CA TRP A 213 -1.79 -1.04 -16.78
C TRP A 213 -3.18 -1.65 -17.00
N SER A 214 -4.01 -1.74 -15.96
CA SER A 214 -5.36 -2.31 -16.08
C SER A 214 -6.27 -1.51 -17.02
N LEU A 215 -6.11 -0.18 -17.06
CA LEU A 215 -6.80 0.67 -18.04
C LEU A 215 -6.41 0.32 -19.48
N LEU A 216 -5.12 0.09 -19.75
CA LEU A 216 -4.63 -0.33 -21.07
C LEU A 216 -5.17 -1.71 -21.48
N LEU A 217 -5.45 -2.58 -20.50
CA LEU A 217 -6.10 -3.88 -20.72
C LEU A 217 -7.61 -3.79 -20.93
N GLY A 218 -8.19 -2.60 -20.89
CA GLY A 218 -9.63 -2.41 -20.99
C GLY A 218 -10.40 -3.05 -19.83
N VAL A 219 -9.80 -3.12 -18.64
CA VAL A 219 -10.51 -3.51 -17.42
C VAL A 219 -11.47 -2.39 -17.03
N ASP A 220 -12.68 -2.77 -16.61
CA ASP A 220 -13.68 -1.83 -16.14
C ASP A 220 -13.16 -1.02 -14.94
N ILE A 221 -13.40 0.30 -14.95
CA ILE A 221 -12.95 1.24 -13.91
C ILE A 221 -13.39 0.80 -12.52
N PHE A 222 -14.64 0.34 -12.38
CA PHE A 222 -15.18 -0.15 -11.13
C PHE A 222 -14.43 -1.38 -10.64
N ALA A 223 -14.07 -2.30 -11.53
CA ALA A 223 -13.28 -3.47 -11.18
C ALA A 223 -11.84 -3.10 -10.79
N ILE A 224 -11.22 -2.11 -11.43
CA ILE A 224 -9.91 -1.57 -11.04
C ILE A 224 -9.99 -0.97 -9.63
N LYS A 225 -10.97 -0.12 -9.36
CA LYS A 225 -11.16 0.46 -8.01
C LYS A 225 -11.34 -0.63 -6.97
N ALA A 226 -12.19 -1.61 -7.26
CA ALA A 226 -12.46 -2.73 -6.38
C ALA A 226 -11.20 -3.53 -6.04
N LEU A 227 -10.45 -3.97 -7.04
CA LEU A 227 -9.28 -4.83 -6.83
C LEU A 227 -8.10 -4.11 -6.17
N PHE A 228 -7.95 -2.80 -6.42
CA PHE A 228 -6.70 -2.09 -6.11
C PHE A 228 -6.87 -0.93 -5.14
N CYS A 229 -7.93 -0.13 -5.28
CA CYS A 229 -8.03 1.15 -4.57
C CYS A 229 -8.78 1.02 -3.23
N TYR A 230 -9.75 0.11 -3.17
CA TYR A 230 -10.58 -0.09 -1.99
C TYR A 230 -9.93 -1.10 -1.02
N PRO A 231 -10.15 -0.94 0.29
CA PRO A 231 -9.57 -1.84 1.28
C PRO A 231 -10.18 -3.24 1.20
N ASN A 232 -9.32 -4.26 1.22
CA ASN A 232 -9.75 -5.66 1.30
C ASN A 232 -9.65 -6.15 2.74
N LEU A 233 -10.68 -5.87 3.54
CA LEU A 233 -10.72 -6.24 4.96
C LEU A 233 -11.40 -7.59 5.15
N SER A 234 -10.77 -8.47 5.94
CA SER A 234 -11.44 -9.65 6.45
C SER A 234 -12.49 -9.25 7.51
N ALA A 235 -13.50 -10.10 7.71
CA ALA A 235 -14.58 -9.81 8.66
C ALA A 235 -14.10 -9.53 10.10
N ASP A 236 -12.99 -10.15 10.54
CA ASP A 236 -12.38 -9.86 11.84
C ASP A 236 -11.74 -8.47 11.90
N LEU A 237 -11.16 -7.99 10.80
CA LEU A 237 -10.59 -6.64 10.73
C LEU A 237 -11.68 -5.58 10.62
N LEU A 238 -12.69 -5.82 9.78
CA LEU A 238 -13.82 -4.90 9.64
C LEU A 238 -14.55 -4.67 10.97
N ALA A 239 -14.68 -5.71 11.81
CA ALA A 239 -15.33 -5.60 13.11
C ALA A 239 -14.57 -4.75 14.14
N GLU A 240 -13.27 -4.52 13.94
CA GLU A 240 -12.40 -3.74 14.83
C GLU A 240 -11.86 -2.46 14.15
N ALA A 241 -12.25 -2.21 12.90
CA ALA A 241 -11.75 -1.08 12.13
C ALA A 241 -12.47 0.21 12.50
N ASP A 242 -11.70 1.27 12.65
CA ASP A 242 -12.23 2.62 12.77
C ASP A 242 -12.23 3.27 11.37
N VAL A 243 -13.24 4.09 11.08
CA VAL A 243 -13.29 4.90 9.85
C VAL A 243 -13.05 6.36 10.23
N THR A 244 -12.13 7.00 9.52
CA THR A 244 -11.85 8.43 9.71
C THR A 244 -12.00 9.16 8.38
N LEU A 245 -12.75 10.27 8.40
CA LEU A 245 -12.78 11.25 7.34
C LEU A 245 -11.62 12.24 7.53
N TYR A 246 -10.74 12.31 6.55
CA TYR A 246 -9.66 13.27 6.46
C TYR A 246 -10.07 14.43 5.57
N ARG A 247 -9.68 15.62 6.01
CA ARG A 247 -9.69 16.82 5.20
C ARG A 247 -8.27 17.30 5.05
N ASN A 248 -7.81 17.40 3.80
CA ASN A 248 -6.44 17.75 3.47
C ASN A 248 -6.43 19.01 2.60
N TYR A 249 -5.52 19.93 2.88
CA TYR A 249 -5.20 20.98 1.93
C TYR A 249 -4.34 20.42 0.80
N CYS A 250 -4.59 20.86 -0.41
CA CYS A 250 -3.91 20.40 -1.61
C CYS A 250 -3.05 21.51 -2.23
N SER A 251 -1.98 21.12 -2.92
CA SER A 251 -1.36 21.99 -3.91
C SER A 251 -2.28 22.18 -5.13
N GLU A 252 -1.96 23.16 -5.96
CA GLU A 252 -2.51 23.22 -7.32
C GLU A 252 -2.20 21.91 -8.07
N PRO A 253 -3.15 21.36 -8.85
CA PRO A 253 -2.93 20.11 -9.58
C PRO A 253 -1.92 20.30 -10.71
N ARG A 254 -0.92 19.42 -10.77
CA ARG A 254 0.11 19.40 -11.83
C ARG A 254 -0.12 18.21 -12.75
N VAL A 255 -0.34 18.48 -14.04
CA VAL A 255 -0.35 17.42 -15.07
C VAL A 255 1.04 16.80 -15.16
N VAL A 256 1.10 15.47 -15.09
CA VAL A 256 2.35 14.72 -15.21
C VAL A 256 2.73 14.61 -16.69
N GLN A 257 3.85 15.21 -17.08
CA GLN A 257 4.36 15.21 -18.45
C GLN A 257 5.74 14.55 -18.56
N SER A 258 6.42 14.33 -17.44
CA SER A 258 7.77 13.81 -17.34
C SER A 258 8.00 13.05 -16.03
N ALA A 259 9.04 12.21 -15.99
CA ALA A 259 9.44 11.50 -14.77
C ALA A 259 9.92 12.44 -13.67
N ALA A 260 10.38 13.65 -14.03
CA ALA A 260 10.71 14.70 -13.07
C ALA A 260 9.45 15.23 -12.37
N ASP A 261 8.33 15.38 -13.10
CA ASP A 261 7.08 15.79 -12.47
C ASP A 261 6.64 14.79 -11.38
N LEU A 262 6.80 13.49 -11.62
CA LEU A 262 6.48 12.44 -10.63
C LEU A 262 7.28 12.59 -9.33
N ARG A 263 8.53 13.07 -9.40
CA ARG A 263 9.37 13.39 -8.23
C ARG A 263 8.93 14.70 -7.58
N ASP A 264 8.78 15.74 -8.39
CA ASP A 264 8.55 17.09 -7.90
C ASP A 264 7.19 17.28 -7.22
N ILE A 265 6.20 16.40 -7.47
CA ILE A 265 4.86 16.53 -6.91
C ILE A 265 4.88 16.59 -5.38
N GLU A 266 5.72 15.79 -4.72
CA GLU A 266 5.81 15.78 -3.25
C GLU A 266 6.38 17.07 -2.64
N HIS A 267 6.91 17.97 -3.49
CA HIS A 267 7.47 19.25 -3.09
C HIS A 267 6.62 20.44 -3.56
N LEU A 268 5.44 20.20 -4.14
CA LEU A 268 4.55 21.26 -4.54
C LEU A 268 4.05 22.04 -3.30
N PRO A 269 3.96 23.37 -3.37
CA PRO A 269 3.46 24.17 -2.27
C PRO A 269 1.95 23.91 -2.07
N VAL A 270 1.57 23.59 -0.84
CA VAL A 270 0.16 23.37 -0.47
C VAL A 270 -0.54 24.72 -0.25
N VAL A 271 -1.74 24.86 -0.82
CA VAL A 271 -2.58 26.06 -0.71
C VAL A 271 -3.62 25.85 0.39
N LYS A 272 -3.63 26.73 1.40
CA LYS A 272 -4.47 26.58 2.61
C LYS A 272 -5.75 27.41 2.53
N ASP A 273 -6.63 27.08 1.58
CA ASP A 273 -7.95 27.67 1.43
C ASP A 273 -9.03 26.60 1.16
N GLU A 274 -10.31 27.00 1.24
CA GLU A 274 -11.45 26.08 1.07
C GLU A 274 -11.52 25.44 -0.33
N PRO A 275 -11.25 26.15 -1.45
CA PRO A 275 -11.22 25.52 -2.78
C PRO A 275 -10.20 24.40 -2.95
N HIS A 276 -9.10 24.42 -2.19
CA HIS A 276 -8.05 23.41 -2.21
C HIS A 276 -8.22 22.35 -1.11
N LEU A 277 -9.39 22.29 -0.49
CA LEU A 277 -9.68 21.27 0.51
C LEU A 277 -10.23 20.02 -0.17
N ASP A 278 -9.53 18.90 0.00
CA ASP A 278 -10.03 17.59 -0.39
C ASP A 278 -10.49 16.78 0.83
N SER A 279 -11.45 15.89 0.61
CA SER A 279 -12.05 15.05 1.64
C SER A 279 -12.03 13.58 1.22
N SER A 280 -11.43 12.74 2.06
CA SER A 280 -11.29 11.31 1.81
C SER A 280 -11.43 10.51 3.09
N TYR A 281 -11.93 9.29 2.98
CA TYR A 281 -12.03 8.35 4.09
C TYR A 281 -10.83 7.42 4.12
N ARG A 282 -10.49 6.90 5.29
CA ARG A 282 -9.54 5.80 5.43
C ARG A 282 -9.95 4.90 6.58
N PHE A 283 -9.68 3.62 6.42
CA PHE A 283 -9.87 2.62 7.45
C PHE A 283 -8.60 2.51 8.29
N HIS A 284 -8.78 2.42 9.60
CA HIS A 284 -7.71 2.29 10.58
C HIS A 284 -7.93 1.04 11.41
N GLY A 285 -6.84 0.53 11.98
CA GLY A 285 -6.97 -0.44 13.06
C GLY A 285 -7.51 0.21 14.33
N TYR A 286 -7.86 -0.65 15.27
CA TYR A 286 -8.41 -0.28 16.57
C TYR A 286 -7.69 0.90 17.21
N GLU A 287 -8.47 1.89 17.67
CA GLU A 287 -7.99 3.14 18.29
C GLU A 287 -7.15 4.02 17.34
N GLY A 288 -7.33 3.89 16.02
CA GLY A 288 -6.58 4.64 15.01
C GLY A 288 -5.16 4.13 14.75
N GLN A 289 -4.84 2.90 15.17
CA GLN A 289 -3.51 2.33 14.95
C GLN A 289 -3.38 1.81 13.52
N GLY A 290 -2.36 2.28 12.79
CA GLY A 290 -2.11 1.86 11.40
C GLY A 290 -3.23 2.23 10.42
N THR A 291 -3.03 1.88 9.16
CA THR A 291 -3.99 2.14 8.08
C THR A 291 -4.29 0.85 7.33
N TYR A 292 -5.55 0.61 7.02
CA TYR A 292 -5.95 -0.48 6.15
C TYR A 292 -6.28 0.05 4.75
N GLY A 293 -5.33 -0.09 3.83
CA GLY A 293 -5.48 0.36 2.45
C GLY A 293 -5.20 1.86 2.24
N GLY A 294 -5.56 2.34 1.05
CA GLY A 294 -5.39 3.74 0.63
C GLY A 294 -6.49 4.68 1.12
N GLN A 295 -6.43 5.94 0.71
CA GLN A 295 -7.56 6.87 0.89
C GLN A 295 -8.69 6.50 -0.07
N ILE A 296 -9.92 6.70 0.38
CA ILE A 296 -11.15 6.45 -0.36
C ILE A 296 -11.80 7.82 -0.62
N PRO A 297 -11.94 8.24 -1.88
CA PRO A 297 -12.63 9.49 -2.19
C PRO A 297 -14.04 9.51 -1.61
N ASN A 298 -14.51 10.68 -1.15
CA ASN A 298 -15.85 10.82 -0.55
C ASN A 298 -16.96 10.19 -1.41
N ASP A 299 -16.91 10.42 -2.73
CA ASP A 299 -17.91 9.95 -3.70
C ASP A 299 -17.95 8.41 -3.86
N ASP A 300 -16.86 7.74 -3.50
CA ASP A 300 -16.73 6.28 -3.56
C ASP A 300 -17.14 5.62 -2.22
N MET A 301 -17.18 6.35 -1.11
CA MET A 301 -17.35 5.77 0.22
C MET A 301 -18.65 4.98 0.38
N LEU A 302 -19.77 5.48 -0.15
CA LEU A 302 -21.04 4.76 -0.12
C LEU A 302 -20.95 3.40 -0.81
N THR A 303 -20.23 3.34 -1.93
CA THR A 303 -19.98 2.11 -2.68
C THR A 303 -19.15 1.15 -1.84
N VAL A 304 -18.05 1.62 -1.24
CA VAL A 304 -17.16 0.79 -0.41
C VAL A 304 -17.90 0.23 0.80
N MET A 305 -18.67 1.06 1.51
CA MET A 305 -19.46 0.63 2.68
C MET A 305 -20.50 -0.43 2.30
N ASN A 306 -21.22 -0.23 1.19
CA ASN A 306 -22.15 -1.24 0.68
C ASN A 306 -21.43 -2.53 0.27
N TRP A 307 -20.23 -2.42 -0.28
CA TRP A 307 -19.43 -3.56 -0.69
C TRP A 307 -18.97 -4.40 0.51
N MET A 308 -18.39 -3.77 1.53
CA MET A 308 -17.91 -4.48 2.72
C MET A 308 -19.04 -5.19 3.49
N ARG A 309 -20.28 -4.69 3.41
CA ARG A 309 -21.45 -5.32 4.05
C ARG A 309 -21.97 -6.57 3.36
N ARG A 310 -21.74 -6.71 2.05
CA ARG A 310 -22.42 -7.74 1.24
C ARG A 310 -21.56 -8.95 0.90
N ASP A 311 -20.32 -9.00 1.40
CA ASP A 311 -19.24 -9.87 0.91
C ASP A 311 -19.02 -9.68 -0.61
N GLN A 312 -17.81 -9.92 -1.13
CA GLN A 312 -17.48 -9.49 -2.49
C GLN A 312 -18.44 -10.05 -3.56
N PRO A 313 -18.96 -9.23 -4.50
CA PRO A 313 -19.69 -9.78 -5.64
C PRO A 313 -18.75 -10.66 -6.45
N LEU A 314 -19.23 -11.85 -6.83
CA LEU A 314 -18.59 -12.82 -7.72
C LEU A 314 -18.22 -12.24 -9.11
N GLU A 315 -18.62 -11.00 -9.39
CA GLU A 315 -18.55 -10.33 -10.69
C GLU A 315 -17.11 -9.99 -11.11
N PHE A 316 -16.14 -9.95 -10.19
CA PHE A 316 -14.74 -9.64 -10.52
C PHE A 316 -13.86 -10.85 -10.80
N ALA A 317 -14.37 -12.08 -10.60
CA ALA A 317 -13.57 -13.30 -10.79
C ALA A 317 -13.04 -13.44 -12.23
N ALA A 318 -13.82 -12.98 -13.22
CA ALA A 318 -13.39 -12.98 -14.62
C ALA A 318 -12.27 -11.96 -14.86
N THR A 319 -12.37 -10.77 -14.27
CA THR A 319 -11.34 -9.72 -14.35
C THR A 319 -10.04 -10.18 -13.69
N ASP A 320 -10.12 -10.71 -12.47
CA ASP A 320 -8.97 -11.26 -11.74
C ASP A 320 -8.30 -12.40 -12.52
N ARG A 321 -9.09 -13.31 -13.11
CA ARG A 321 -8.54 -14.37 -13.96
C ARG A 321 -7.82 -13.81 -15.18
N ARG A 322 -8.39 -12.83 -15.89
CA ARG A 322 -7.74 -12.20 -17.04
C ARG A 322 -6.43 -11.51 -16.65
N LEU A 323 -6.40 -10.82 -15.51
CA LEU A 323 -5.17 -10.23 -14.97
C LEU A 323 -4.13 -11.31 -14.61
N THR A 324 -4.58 -12.41 -14.02
CA THR A 324 -3.73 -13.57 -13.69
C THR A 324 -3.09 -14.16 -14.94
N GLU A 325 -3.87 -14.42 -15.99
CA GLU A 325 -3.38 -14.93 -17.28
C GLU A 325 -2.33 -14.00 -17.91
N TRP A 326 -2.56 -12.68 -17.80
CA TRP A 326 -1.63 -11.67 -18.30
C TRP A 326 -0.29 -11.68 -17.57
N VAL A 327 -0.34 -11.71 -16.23
CA VAL A 327 0.85 -11.77 -15.38
C VAL A 327 1.64 -13.04 -15.63
N LEU A 328 0.96 -14.18 -15.79
CA LEU A 328 1.59 -15.45 -16.15
C LEU A 328 2.24 -15.41 -17.53
N ALA A 329 1.61 -14.78 -18.51
CA ALA A 329 2.18 -14.64 -19.86
C ALA A 329 3.44 -13.77 -19.88
N LEU A 330 3.49 -12.72 -19.05
CA LEU A 330 4.70 -11.91 -18.87
C LEU A 330 5.84 -12.75 -18.27
N ALA A 331 5.58 -13.44 -17.16
CA ALA A 331 6.56 -14.30 -16.50
C ALA A 331 7.07 -15.42 -17.43
N SER A 332 6.15 -16.15 -18.07
CA SER A 332 6.49 -17.25 -18.99
C SER A 332 7.36 -16.79 -20.16
N SER A 333 7.23 -15.53 -20.60
CA SER A 333 8.06 -15.00 -21.70
C SER A 333 9.54 -14.88 -21.34
N GLN A 334 9.86 -14.86 -20.05
CA GLN A 334 11.22 -14.83 -19.51
C GLN A 334 11.64 -16.17 -18.90
N GLY A 335 10.84 -17.23 -19.06
CA GLY A 335 11.09 -18.52 -18.40
C GLY A 335 10.94 -18.44 -16.89
N LEU A 336 9.99 -17.63 -16.41
CA LEU A 336 9.69 -17.48 -14.99
C LEU A 336 8.32 -18.08 -14.65
N SER A 337 8.22 -18.67 -13.47
CA SER A 337 6.97 -19.06 -12.83
C SER A 337 6.70 -18.22 -11.57
N ILE A 338 5.45 -18.24 -11.11
CA ILE A 338 4.99 -17.43 -9.99
C ILE A 338 4.28 -18.33 -8.99
N ASP A 339 4.77 -18.31 -7.76
CA ASP A 339 4.12 -18.93 -6.62
C ASP A 339 3.39 -17.85 -5.82
N ARG A 340 2.11 -18.05 -5.55
CA ARG A 340 1.29 -17.18 -4.69
C ARG A 340 1.11 -17.79 -3.32
N TYR A 341 1.10 -16.94 -2.29
CA TYR A 341 0.63 -17.30 -0.96
C TYR A 341 0.03 -16.09 -0.26
N LEU A 342 -0.58 -16.36 0.90
CA LEU A 342 -1.15 -15.34 1.76
C LEU A 342 -0.17 -15.04 2.89
N ARG A 343 0.00 -13.76 3.20
CA ARG A 343 0.83 -13.28 4.31
C ARG A 343 0.00 -12.38 5.21
N ARG A 344 0.20 -12.47 6.53
CA ARG A 344 -0.33 -11.50 7.50
C ARG A 344 0.79 -11.09 8.44
N GLN A 345 1.05 -9.79 8.53
CA GLN A 345 1.94 -9.28 9.56
C GLN A 345 1.30 -9.47 10.94
N VAL A 346 2.06 -10.01 11.88
CA VAL A 346 1.58 -10.30 13.24
C VAL A 346 2.21 -9.40 14.28
N SER A 347 3.38 -8.84 13.99
CA SER A 347 4.02 -7.85 14.85
C SER A 347 5.02 -7.00 14.07
N PHE A 348 5.20 -5.77 14.53
CA PHE A 348 6.26 -4.87 14.10
C PHE A 348 6.97 -4.31 15.34
N ALA A 349 8.29 -4.43 15.38
CA ALA A 349 9.09 -3.94 16.49
C ALA A 349 10.36 -3.25 16.00
N LEU A 350 10.79 -2.23 16.75
CA LEU A 350 12.12 -1.66 16.58
C LEU A 350 13.12 -2.50 17.38
N VAL A 351 14.19 -2.91 16.73
CA VAL A 351 15.27 -3.69 17.35
C VAL A 351 16.14 -2.74 18.16
N HIS A 352 16.32 -3.09 19.45
CA HIS A 352 17.21 -2.36 20.34
C HIS A 352 18.61 -2.96 20.36
N ASP A 353 18.67 -4.29 20.38
CA ASP A 353 19.91 -5.05 20.37
C ASP A 353 19.70 -6.45 19.78
N PHE A 354 20.74 -6.92 19.09
CA PHE A 354 20.90 -8.28 18.63
C PHE A 354 21.75 -9.04 19.64
N GLU A 355 21.28 -10.22 20.04
CA GLU A 355 22.10 -11.17 20.80
C GLU A 355 22.96 -11.95 19.82
N VAL A 356 24.29 -11.84 19.95
CA VAL A 356 25.25 -12.49 19.05
C VAL A 356 26.06 -13.54 19.82
N ALA A 357 26.11 -14.76 19.29
CA ALA A 357 26.95 -15.84 19.79
C ALA A 357 27.64 -16.54 18.61
N ASP A 358 28.94 -16.82 18.74
CA ASP A 358 29.76 -17.42 17.70
C ASP A 358 29.62 -16.72 16.34
N SER A 359 29.62 -15.39 16.35
CA SER A 359 29.43 -14.51 15.18
C SER A 359 28.07 -14.64 14.47
N ASN A 360 27.09 -15.30 15.09
CA ASN A 360 25.73 -15.43 14.59
C ASN A 360 24.75 -14.66 15.47
N ILE A 361 23.76 -14.02 14.85
CA ILE A 361 22.58 -13.51 15.56
C ILE A 361 21.81 -14.73 16.08
N VAL A 362 21.66 -14.84 17.40
CA VAL A 362 20.93 -15.92 18.07
C VAL A 362 19.65 -15.44 18.75
N GLY A 363 19.50 -14.13 18.91
CA GLY A 363 18.33 -13.50 19.53
C GLY A 363 18.17 -12.05 19.10
N VAL A 364 16.96 -11.53 19.28
CA VAL A 364 16.60 -10.15 18.96
C VAL A 364 15.80 -9.60 20.13
N ASN A 365 16.29 -8.52 20.73
CA ASN A 365 15.56 -7.76 21.72
C ASN A 365 14.96 -6.53 21.05
N ALA A 366 13.63 -6.53 20.95
CA ALA A 366 12.89 -5.53 20.22
C ALA A 366 11.67 -5.06 21.01
N ARG A 367 11.26 -3.81 20.79
CA ARG A 367 10.05 -3.25 21.40
C ARG A 367 8.99 -3.07 20.34
N GLU A 368 7.87 -3.74 20.55
CA GLU A 368 6.71 -3.65 19.68
C GLU A 368 6.15 -2.22 19.66
N ARG A 369 5.91 -1.70 18.45
CA ARG A 369 5.43 -0.32 18.27
C ARG A 369 3.91 -0.22 18.45
N LEU A 370 3.17 -1.26 18.02
CA LEU A 370 1.71 -1.27 17.93
C LEU A 370 1.14 -2.65 18.34
N PRO A 371 1.15 -3.01 19.64
CA PRO A 371 0.84 -4.36 20.13
C PRO A 371 -0.61 -4.82 19.97
N ARG A 372 -1.49 -3.97 19.42
CA ARG A 372 -2.91 -4.28 19.18
C ARG A 372 -3.30 -4.16 17.72
N LEU A 373 -2.38 -3.73 16.85
CA LEU A 373 -2.68 -3.61 15.43
C LEU A 373 -2.76 -5.00 14.81
N ARG A 374 -3.92 -5.31 14.23
CA ARG A 374 -4.09 -6.47 13.39
C ARG A 374 -3.87 -6.07 11.94
N TYR A 375 -2.95 -6.72 11.25
CA TYR A 375 -2.71 -6.37 9.85
C TYR A 375 -3.62 -7.15 8.90
N PRO A 376 -3.92 -6.61 7.70
CA PRO A 376 -4.64 -7.31 6.65
C PRO A 376 -3.88 -8.55 6.18
N ILE A 377 -4.66 -9.54 5.73
CA ILE A 377 -4.14 -10.66 4.96
C ILE A 377 -3.96 -10.16 3.53
N ILE A 378 -2.74 -10.23 3.02
CA ILE A 378 -2.41 -9.82 1.66
C ILE A 378 -1.95 -11.03 0.84
N SER A 379 -2.10 -10.92 -0.47
CA SER A 379 -1.47 -11.86 -1.41
C SER A 379 -0.08 -11.37 -1.73
N VAL A 380 0.89 -12.28 -1.69
CA VAL A 380 2.29 -12.03 -2.00
C VAL A 380 2.79 -13.15 -2.91
N PHE A 381 3.86 -12.85 -3.63
CA PHE A 381 4.29 -13.64 -4.77
C PHE A 381 5.80 -13.88 -4.74
N ASP A 382 6.17 -15.14 -4.92
CA ASP A 382 7.53 -15.55 -5.24
C ASP A 382 7.66 -15.68 -6.76
N VAL A 383 8.81 -15.29 -7.30
CA VAL A 383 9.16 -15.47 -8.72
C VAL A 383 10.32 -16.46 -8.81
N ILE A 384 10.15 -17.50 -9.62
CA ILE A 384 11.06 -18.63 -9.74
C ILE A 384 11.55 -18.71 -11.19
N ASP A 385 12.83 -18.97 -11.40
CA ASP A 385 13.38 -19.28 -12.72
C ASP A 385 13.11 -20.75 -13.06
N ASP A 386 12.44 -21.00 -14.17
CA ASP A 386 12.03 -22.34 -14.58
C ASP A 386 13.20 -23.22 -15.05
N GLN A 387 14.34 -22.63 -15.43
CA GLN A 387 15.48 -23.37 -15.95
C GLN A 387 16.27 -24.07 -14.84
N ASP A 388 16.46 -23.39 -13.71
CA ASP A 388 17.27 -23.87 -12.59
C ASP A 388 16.48 -24.04 -11.29
N GLU A 389 15.17 -23.77 -11.31
CA GLU A 389 14.26 -23.84 -10.17
C GLU A 389 14.72 -22.95 -8.99
N THR A 390 15.42 -21.85 -9.29
CA THR A 390 15.90 -20.91 -8.27
C THR A 390 14.88 -19.83 -7.96
N LEU A 391 14.77 -19.50 -6.67
CA LEU A 391 13.98 -18.36 -6.20
C LEU A 391 14.70 -17.07 -6.61
N VAL A 392 14.08 -16.27 -7.48
CA VAL A 392 14.65 -15.03 -8.03
C VAL A 392 14.22 -13.81 -7.21
N GLN A 393 12.95 -13.77 -6.83
CA GLN A 393 12.36 -12.74 -5.98
C GLN A 393 11.36 -13.40 -5.03
N THR A 394 11.18 -12.83 -3.85
CA THR A 394 10.29 -13.39 -2.84
C THR A 394 9.43 -12.33 -2.20
N ASP A 395 8.25 -12.76 -1.73
CA ASP A 395 7.35 -11.99 -0.90
C ASP A 395 6.87 -10.66 -1.51
N LEU A 396 6.81 -10.59 -2.85
CA LEU A 396 6.41 -9.40 -3.58
C LEU A 396 4.89 -9.16 -3.43
N PRO A 397 4.43 -8.01 -2.92
CA PRO A 397 3.10 -7.48 -3.21
C PRO A 397 2.82 -7.40 -4.72
N PHE A 398 1.54 -7.29 -5.08
CA PHE A 398 1.12 -7.33 -6.48
C PHE A 398 1.75 -6.21 -7.34
N ASP A 399 1.82 -4.99 -6.82
CA ASP A 399 2.38 -3.83 -7.51
C ASP A 399 3.88 -4.01 -7.80
N GLU A 400 4.62 -4.63 -6.88
CA GLU A 400 6.03 -4.97 -7.06
C GLU A 400 6.22 -6.13 -8.03
N LEU A 401 5.40 -7.20 -7.94
CA LEU A 401 5.41 -8.28 -8.90
C LEU A 401 5.20 -7.74 -10.32
N LEU A 402 4.20 -6.88 -10.50
CA LEU A 402 3.89 -6.31 -11.80
C LEU A 402 5.04 -5.42 -12.31
N THR A 403 5.62 -4.60 -11.44
CA THR A 403 6.78 -3.76 -11.77
C THR A 403 7.96 -4.62 -12.21
N TYR A 404 8.31 -5.64 -11.42
CA TYR A 404 9.39 -6.58 -11.69
C TYR A 404 9.21 -7.28 -13.03
N LEU A 405 8.04 -7.89 -13.28
CA LEU A 405 7.79 -8.66 -14.50
C LEU A 405 7.80 -7.78 -15.75
N ILE A 406 7.30 -6.55 -15.66
CA ILE A 406 7.34 -5.65 -16.82
C ILE A 406 8.76 -5.17 -17.11
N GLN A 407 9.57 -4.91 -16.07
CA GLN A 407 10.99 -4.59 -16.25
C GLN A 407 11.79 -5.76 -16.84
N ALA A 408 11.45 -6.99 -16.45
CA ALA A 408 12.05 -8.20 -17.02
C ALA A 408 11.60 -8.44 -18.47
N ALA A 409 10.35 -8.09 -18.83
CA ALA A 409 9.74 -8.40 -20.12
C ALA A 409 9.14 -7.19 -20.86
N PRO A 410 9.88 -6.08 -21.07
CA PRO A 410 9.29 -4.83 -21.57
C PRO A 410 8.75 -4.96 -23.00
N GLU A 411 9.40 -5.75 -23.85
CA GLU A 411 8.94 -5.99 -25.22
C GLU A 411 7.64 -6.79 -25.25
N LYS A 412 7.53 -7.81 -24.38
CA LYS A 412 6.31 -8.61 -24.27
C LYS A 412 5.16 -7.77 -23.73
N ALA A 413 5.42 -6.95 -22.71
CA ALA A 413 4.46 -5.99 -22.20
C ALA A 413 3.90 -5.12 -23.32
N VAL A 414 4.76 -4.53 -24.16
CA VAL A 414 4.36 -3.72 -25.32
C VAL A 414 3.58 -4.53 -26.36
N GLU A 415 4.03 -5.75 -26.68
CA GLU A 415 3.36 -6.64 -27.65
C GLU A 415 1.93 -6.96 -27.21
N MET A 416 1.76 -7.34 -25.94
CA MET A 416 0.47 -7.72 -25.44
C MET A 416 -0.50 -6.53 -25.47
N LEU A 417 -0.03 -5.29 -25.24
CA LEU A 417 -0.86 -4.09 -25.38
C LEU A 417 -1.32 -3.82 -26.83
N LYS A 418 -0.51 -4.21 -27.83
CA LYS A 418 -0.84 -4.04 -29.26
C LYS A 418 -1.84 -5.07 -29.79
N THR A 419 -2.02 -6.18 -29.08
CA THR A 419 -2.88 -7.30 -29.50
C THR A 419 -4.27 -7.26 -28.86
N GLN A 420 -4.55 -6.24 -28.05
CA GLN A 420 -5.88 -5.98 -27.50
C GLN A 420 -6.78 -5.33 -28.59
N PRO A 421 -8.03 -5.80 -28.75
CA PRO A 421 -8.95 -5.32 -29.78
C PRO A 421 -9.46 -3.89 -29.58
#